data_AF-A0A7S3V7L0-F1
#
_entry.id   AF-A0A7S3V7L0-F1
#
_cell.length_a   1.000
_cell.length_b   1.000
_cell.length_c   1.000
_cell.angle_alpha   90.00
_cell.angle_beta   90.00
_cell.angle_gamma   90.00
#
_symmetry.space_group_name_H-M   'P 1'
#
loop_
_entity.id
_entity.type
_entity.pdbx_description
1 polymer ?
#
loop_
_entity_poly.entity_id
_entity_poly.type
_entity_poly.pdbx_seq_one_letter_code
_entity_poly.pdbx_strand_id
1 'polypeptide(L)'
;MNCTSQTLRTLSETSRNLLIHQEISCVLDRVICDIEIAHDLETKINQEMLIAQLRSQCSRAEKALDEYKVMDQAKENKKHHMGVQLLKDLFELDKRLAEQEKQQIVIVDAAEDVPNHDSDVESSGSKEDHCISIAQENLDGRTDGLPKENMASNDSFPIANGLDAPDRNIGPDSKVERVNVHQPSDEITTLDAKTNRGQVQQNNMSSSVKLFSAEVPSLLSISGPLLMSVFEFMDALDIVNMAQTNVRLYSKVDSIFGLGGTIVAGSRSTDENEYGEVAEADAAVIVVDDDTDDEGGEEETVKIAESSNDFNQTSSAVESPESTHQTNATIVSIPKPNSSISDAPQKSSSTEVTERSTRNANSHTEGDMIQSTSALSSNEPEVKVKIPIQKKRSTSTAIYSISPAVAQSLAMKLSPAELSAIIAMRDQLRKKGEEVIAMEQDFDDITAQLEGTISVKEILTEKVGQLQNTLKCDREISAKITRQTASDQEVIAFLDERVQELERTVENLNADQATAGKSVEKIKFSSERQVAVLSDMLAYEREQKVDQEKEWRSTKKLLVKEVKHCRAQIMTLEAERDGFRQENNRLKEAMLSFGSMAGVKNRSFDN
;
A
#
# COMPACT_ATOMS: atom_id res chain seq x y z
N MET A 1 39.57 -77.83 34.79
CA MET A 1 39.89 -77.24 33.47
C MET A 1 38.72 -76.49 32.82
N ASN A 2 37.46 -76.63 33.27
CA ASN A 2 36.31 -75.92 32.66
C ASN A 2 36.25 -74.41 32.98
N CYS A 3 36.74 -73.99 34.15
CA CYS A 3 36.70 -72.58 34.57
C CYS A 3 37.51 -71.65 33.64
N THR A 4 38.67 -72.10 33.16
CA THR A 4 39.52 -71.34 32.23
C THR A 4 38.92 -71.19 30.83
N SER A 5 38.11 -72.16 30.38
CA SER A 5 37.43 -72.07 29.09
C SER A 5 36.25 -71.10 29.13
N GLN A 6 35.57 -71.01 30.27
CA GLN A 6 34.47 -70.06 30.46
C GLN A 6 35.00 -68.61 30.49
N THR A 7 36.10 -68.36 31.21
CA THR A 7 36.71 -67.02 31.26
C THR A 7 37.27 -66.56 29.91
N LEU A 8 37.82 -67.48 29.10
CA LEU A 8 38.26 -67.15 27.74
C LEU A 8 37.08 -66.83 26.80
N ARG A 9 35.94 -67.52 26.94
CA ARG A 9 34.73 -67.21 26.18
C ARG A 9 34.18 -65.84 26.55
N THR A 10 34.04 -65.56 27.84
CA THR A 10 33.54 -64.24 28.29
C THR A 10 34.47 -63.12 27.83
N LEU A 11 35.80 -63.30 27.91
CA LEU A 11 36.76 -62.29 27.44
C LEU A 11 36.66 -62.10 25.91
N SER A 12 36.53 -63.18 25.15
CA SER A 12 36.34 -63.11 23.69
C SER A 12 35.05 -62.40 23.31
N GLU A 13 33.98 -62.63 24.05
CA GLU A 13 32.68 -62.00 23.83
C GLU A 13 32.70 -60.52 24.22
N THR A 14 33.30 -60.17 25.37
CA THR A 14 33.52 -58.77 25.76
C THR A 14 34.38 -58.03 24.72
N SER A 15 35.44 -58.67 24.19
CA SER A 15 36.26 -58.09 23.14
C SER A 15 35.48 -57.85 21.84
N ARG A 16 34.59 -58.77 21.46
CA ARG A 16 33.73 -58.60 20.27
C ARG A 16 32.73 -57.47 20.48
N ASN A 17 32.12 -57.40 21.66
CA ASN A 17 31.16 -56.34 22.00
C ASN A 17 31.84 -54.97 22.01
N LEU A 18 33.06 -54.84 22.54
CA LEU A 18 33.84 -53.61 22.48
C LEU A 18 34.14 -53.18 21.03
N LEU A 19 34.46 -54.13 20.14
CA LEU A 19 34.70 -53.84 18.73
C LEU A 19 33.42 -53.37 18.02
N ILE A 20 32.28 -54.01 18.29
CA ILE A 20 30.96 -53.59 17.79
C ILE A 20 30.61 -52.19 18.31
N HIS A 21 30.83 -51.91 19.60
CA HIS A 21 30.60 -50.57 20.16
C HIS A 21 31.48 -49.51 19.52
N GLN A 22 32.74 -49.83 19.22
CA GLN A 22 33.63 -48.93 18.50
C GLN A 22 33.14 -48.66 17.07
N GLU A 23 32.70 -49.70 16.34
CA GLU A 23 32.12 -49.54 15.00
C GLU A 23 30.84 -48.71 15.03
N ILE A 24 29.95 -48.95 15.99
CA ILE A 24 28.72 -48.17 16.20
C ILE A 24 29.07 -46.70 16.50
N SER A 25 30.04 -46.45 17.39
CA SER A 25 30.48 -45.09 17.71
C SER A 25 31.00 -44.37 16.46
N CYS A 26 31.83 -45.02 15.65
CA CYS A 26 32.33 -44.44 14.40
C CYS A 26 31.22 -44.15 13.37
N VAL A 27 30.18 -44.99 13.32
CA VAL A 27 29.01 -44.74 12.44
C VAL A 27 28.18 -43.58 12.97
N LEU A 28 27.94 -43.50 14.29
CA LEU A 28 27.21 -42.39 14.90
C LEU A 28 27.93 -41.05 14.70
N ASP A 29 29.26 -41.01 14.88
CA ASP A 29 30.05 -39.80 14.64
C ASP A 29 29.91 -39.31 13.18
N ARG A 30 29.91 -40.23 12.20
CA ARG A 30 29.68 -39.88 10.79
C ARG A 30 28.27 -39.33 10.55
N VAL A 31 27.26 -39.96 11.14
CA VAL A 31 25.86 -39.48 11.00
C VAL A 31 25.69 -38.10 11.63
N ILE A 32 26.32 -37.84 12.78
CA ILE A 32 26.31 -36.51 13.41
C ILE A 32 26.98 -35.48 12.50
N CYS A 33 28.16 -35.78 11.95
CA CYS A 33 28.82 -34.89 10.99
C CYS A 33 27.96 -34.62 9.75
N ASP A 34 27.28 -35.63 9.21
CA ASP A 34 26.38 -35.45 8.05
C ASP A 34 25.18 -34.55 8.39
N ILE A 35 24.62 -34.67 9.60
CA ILE A 35 23.53 -33.80 10.10
C ILE A 35 24.02 -32.36 10.26
N GLU A 36 25.20 -32.15 10.83
CA GLU A 36 25.80 -30.81 10.98
C GLU A 36 26.03 -30.15 9.61
N ILE A 37 26.59 -30.90 8.65
CA ILE A 37 26.78 -30.41 7.28
C ILE A 37 25.43 -30.07 6.62
N ALA A 38 24.40 -30.91 6.80
CA ALA A 38 23.08 -30.65 6.26
C ALA A 38 22.45 -29.37 6.86
N HIS A 39 22.58 -29.16 8.17
CA HIS A 39 22.10 -27.97 8.86
C HIS A 39 22.83 -26.69 8.39
N ASP A 40 24.15 -26.76 8.20
CA ASP A 40 24.94 -25.64 7.67
C ASP A 40 24.54 -25.29 6.23
N LEU A 41 24.28 -26.30 5.39
CA LEU A 41 23.78 -26.10 4.03
C LEU A 41 22.38 -25.49 4.00
N GLU A 42 21.47 -25.94 4.87
CA GLU A 42 20.13 -25.35 5.00
C GLU A 42 20.22 -23.89 5.44
N THR A 43 21.06 -23.59 6.43
CA THR A 43 21.30 -22.21 6.89
C THR A 43 21.83 -21.34 5.75
N LYS A 44 22.78 -21.86 4.96
CA LYS A 44 23.34 -21.15 3.80
C LYS A 44 22.29 -20.89 2.71
N ILE A 45 21.45 -21.89 2.39
CA ILE A 45 20.36 -21.73 1.41
C ILE A 45 19.37 -20.65 1.86
N ASN A 46 19.00 -20.66 3.15
CA ASN A 46 18.10 -19.65 3.72
C ASN A 46 18.71 -18.23 3.65
N GLN A 47 20.01 -18.10 3.91
CA GLN A 47 20.72 -16.82 3.77
C GLN A 47 20.78 -16.36 2.30
N GLU A 48 21.08 -17.25 1.36
CA GLU A 48 21.11 -16.93 -0.08
C GLU A 48 19.72 -16.51 -0.59
N MET A 49 18.65 -17.17 -0.12
CA MET A 49 17.28 -16.80 -0.43
C MET A 49 16.93 -15.39 0.11
N LEU A 50 17.32 -15.08 1.35
CA LEU A 50 17.11 -13.75 1.93
C LEU A 50 17.90 -12.66 1.16
N ILE A 51 19.15 -12.95 0.77
CA ILE A 51 19.96 -12.04 -0.04
C ILE A 51 19.30 -11.80 -1.41
N ALA A 52 18.76 -12.85 -2.06
CA ALA A 52 18.05 -12.72 -3.32
C ALA A 52 16.78 -11.86 -3.19
N GLN A 53 16.02 -12.05 -2.11
CA GLN A 53 14.84 -11.23 -1.80
C GLN A 53 15.21 -9.75 -1.60
N LEU A 54 16.26 -9.46 -0.80
CA LEU A 54 16.73 -8.09 -0.57
C LEU A 54 17.24 -7.45 -1.86
N ARG A 55 17.97 -8.18 -2.71
CA ARG A 55 18.39 -7.69 -4.03
C ARG A 55 17.21 -7.35 -4.93
N SER A 56 16.16 -8.18 -4.93
CA SER A 56 14.92 -7.89 -5.66
C SER A 56 14.20 -6.64 -5.13
N GLN A 57 14.20 -6.41 -3.82
CA GLN A 57 13.64 -5.19 -3.23
C GLN A 57 14.47 -3.94 -3.57
N CYS A 58 15.80 -4.01 -3.47
CA CYS A 58 16.67 -2.89 -3.89
C CYS A 58 16.47 -2.54 -5.36
N SER A 59 16.41 -3.54 -6.25
CA SER A 59 16.18 -3.31 -7.69
C SER A 59 14.82 -2.63 -7.96
N ARG A 60 13.77 -3.00 -7.23
CA ARG A 60 12.46 -2.32 -7.32
C ARG A 60 12.52 -0.87 -6.82
N ALA A 61 13.22 -0.62 -5.71
CA ALA A 61 13.40 0.72 -5.17
C ALA A 61 14.23 1.62 -6.11
N GLU A 62 15.28 1.08 -6.73
CA GLU A 62 16.08 1.78 -7.73
C GLU A 62 15.25 2.17 -8.96
N LYS A 63 14.43 1.24 -9.48
CA LYS A 63 13.53 1.52 -10.61
C LYS A 63 12.53 2.63 -10.26
N ALA A 64 11.92 2.58 -9.08
CA ALA A 64 10.99 3.62 -8.61
C ALA A 64 11.68 5.00 -8.46
N LEU A 65 12.93 5.02 -7.99
CA LEU A 65 13.72 6.25 -7.89
C LEU A 65 14.02 6.85 -9.26
N ASP A 66 14.32 6.02 -10.26
CA ASP A 66 14.57 6.50 -11.62
C ASP A 66 13.29 7.00 -12.30
N GLU A 67 12.15 6.33 -12.11
CA GLU A 67 10.84 6.83 -12.54
C GLU A 67 10.51 8.19 -11.91
N TYR A 68 10.79 8.37 -10.62
CA TYR A 68 10.61 9.65 -9.93
C TYR A 68 11.50 10.76 -10.54
N LYS A 69 12.78 10.48 -10.84
CA LYS A 69 13.67 11.46 -11.48
C LYS A 69 13.16 11.88 -12.86
N VAL A 70 12.65 10.93 -13.66
CA VAL A 70 12.09 11.23 -14.98
C VAL A 70 10.84 12.11 -14.86
N MET A 71 9.96 11.81 -13.91
CA MET A 71 8.78 12.64 -13.63
C MET A 71 9.17 14.05 -13.17
N ASP A 72 10.16 14.18 -12.29
CA ASP A 72 10.62 15.47 -11.79
C ASP A 72 11.22 16.33 -12.92
N GLN A 73 12.03 15.71 -13.79
CA GLN A 73 12.55 16.36 -14.99
C GLN A 73 11.42 16.79 -15.94
N ALA A 74 10.38 15.97 -16.11
CA ALA A 74 9.21 16.32 -16.92
C ALA A 74 8.42 17.50 -16.32
N LYS A 75 8.26 17.56 -14.99
CA LYS A 75 7.64 18.70 -14.29
C LYS A 75 8.46 19.97 -14.48
N GLU A 76 9.78 19.89 -14.39
CA GLU A 76 10.67 21.03 -14.58
C GLU A 76 10.62 21.54 -16.04
N ASN A 77 10.62 20.62 -17.02
CA ASN A 77 10.42 20.97 -18.42
C ASN A 77 9.05 21.65 -18.66
N LYS A 78 7.98 21.18 -18.02
CA LYS A 78 6.65 21.80 -18.11
C LYS A 78 6.62 23.19 -17.49
N LYS A 79 7.25 23.39 -16.33
CA LYS A 79 7.41 24.73 -15.72
C LYS A 79 8.18 25.66 -16.63
N HIS A 80 9.29 25.19 -17.21
CA HIS A 80 10.07 25.97 -18.16
C HIS A 80 9.24 26.36 -19.39
N HIS A 81 8.49 25.41 -19.95
CA HIS A 81 7.59 25.65 -21.07
C HIS A 81 6.49 26.69 -20.73
N MET A 82 5.84 26.56 -19.58
CA MET A 82 4.86 27.55 -19.10
C MET A 82 5.50 28.92 -18.88
N GLY A 83 6.72 28.98 -18.32
CA GLY A 83 7.47 30.21 -18.15
C GLY A 83 7.76 30.92 -19.48
N VAL A 84 8.18 30.16 -20.50
CA VAL A 84 8.40 30.69 -21.86
C VAL A 84 7.10 31.18 -22.48
N GLN A 85 5.99 30.46 -22.30
CA GLN A 85 4.68 30.86 -22.81
C GLN A 85 4.19 32.16 -22.15
N LEU A 86 4.31 32.29 -20.83
CA LEU A 86 3.97 33.52 -20.10
C LEU A 86 4.82 34.71 -20.57
N LEU A 87 6.13 34.48 -20.82
CA LEU A 87 7.01 35.52 -21.36
C LEU A 87 6.53 36.00 -22.73
N LYS A 88 6.16 35.06 -23.61
CA LYS A 88 5.63 35.35 -24.94
C LYS A 88 4.32 36.15 -24.87
N ASP A 89 3.41 35.77 -23.98
CA ASP A 89 2.14 36.45 -23.80
C ASP A 89 2.34 37.88 -23.24
N LEU A 90 3.30 38.08 -22.34
CA LEU A 90 3.71 39.41 -21.86
C LEU A 90 4.24 40.30 -22.98
N PHE A 91 5.13 39.77 -23.84
CA PHE A 91 5.64 40.53 -25.00
C PHE A 91 4.53 40.91 -25.99
N GLU A 92 3.57 40.02 -26.22
CA GLU A 92 2.43 40.32 -27.08
C GLU A 92 1.51 41.37 -26.45
N LEU A 93 1.34 41.35 -25.13
CA LEU A 93 0.56 42.35 -24.39
C LEU A 93 1.22 43.73 -24.44
N ASP A 94 2.53 43.81 -24.22
CA ASP A 94 3.33 45.05 -24.33
C ASP A 94 3.24 45.63 -25.75
N LYS A 95 3.32 44.76 -26.77
CA LYS A 95 3.14 45.18 -28.16
C LYS A 95 1.75 45.78 -28.41
N ARG A 96 0.69 45.16 -27.89
CA ARG A 96 -0.69 45.68 -28.00
C ARG A 96 -0.85 47.01 -27.26
N LEU A 97 -0.25 47.16 -26.07
CA LEU A 97 -0.26 48.43 -25.34
C LEU A 97 0.44 49.53 -26.14
N ALA A 98 1.60 49.24 -26.73
CA ALA A 98 2.31 50.19 -27.59
C ALA A 98 1.52 50.56 -28.86
N GLU A 99 0.78 49.61 -29.44
CA GLU A 99 -0.14 49.88 -30.56
C GLU A 99 -1.33 50.74 -30.13
N GLN A 100 -1.88 50.50 -28.93
CA GLN A 100 -2.99 51.27 -28.38
C GLN A 100 -2.59 52.71 -28.02
N GLU A 101 -1.39 52.90 -27.46
CA GLU A 101 -0.81 54.23 -27.20
C GLU A 101 -0.62 55.02 -28.49
N LYS A 102 -0.12 54.38 -29.57
CA LYS A 102 -0.03 55.00 -30.90
C LYS A 102 -1.41 55.40 -31.44
N GLN A 103 -2.43 54.56 -31.27
CA GLN A 103 -3.80 54.90 -31.68
C GLN A 103 -4.35 56.08 -30.88
N GLN A 104 -4.04 56.17 -29.58
CA GLN A 104 -4.46 57.27 -28.73
C GLN A 104 -3.85 58.61 -29.17
N ILE A 105 -2.56 58.63 -29.51
CA ILE A 105 -1.89 59.82 -30.05
C ILE A 105 -2.57 60.30 -31.34
N VAL A 106 -2.89 59.40 -32.27
CA VAL A 106 -3.59 59.77 -33.52
C VAL A 106 -4.96 60.40 -33.27
N ILE A 107 -5.71 59.92 -32.27
CA ILE A 107 -7.02 60.49 -31.90
C ILE A 107 -6.86 61.89 -31.29
N VAL A 108 -5.85 62.10 -30.46
CA VAL A 108 -5.58 63.41 -29.83
C VAL A 108 -5.15 64.42 -30.90
N ASP A 109 -4.25 64.05 -31.81
CA ASP A 109 -3.81 64.92 -32.91
C ASP A 109 -4.96 65.28 -33.86
N ALA A 110 -5.91 64.34 -34.09
CA ALA A 110 -7.11 64.61 -34.89
C ALA A 110 -8.14 65.52 -34.19
N ALA A 111 -8.11 65.60 -32.86
CA ALA A 111 -9.02 66.45 -32.08
C ALA A 111 -8.54 67.91 -31.97
N GLU A 112 -7.24 68.19 -32.15
CA GLU A 112 -6.71 69.57 -32.14
C GLU A 112 -7.02 70.35 -33.43
N ASP A 113 -7.47 69.69 -34.50
CA ASP A 113 -7.81 70.31 -35.79
C ASP A 113 -9.31 70.69 -35.93
N VAL A 114 -10.05 70.80 -34.81
CA VAL A 114 -11.45 71.29 -34.82
C VAL A 114 -11.45 72.83 -34.77
N PRO A 115 -11.90 73.52 -35.85
CA PRO A 115 -11.92 74.98 -35.87
C PRO A 115 -12.97 75.51 -34.89
N ASN A 116 -12.53 76.39 -33.98
CA ASN A 116 -13.37 77.20 -33.10
C ASN A 116 -14.46 77.91 -33.92
N HIS A 117 -15.68 77.38 -33.84
CA HIS A 117 -16.87 78.05 -34.32
C HIS A 117 -17.65 78.57 -33.11
N ASP A 118 -17.36 79.83 -32.75
CA ASP A 118 -18.21 80.65 -31.91
C ASP A 118 -19.61 80.73 -32.55
N SER A 119 -20.64 80.25 -31.86
CA SER A 119 -21.99 80.76 -32.05
C SER A 119 -22.84 80.51 -30.81
N ASP A 120 -23.31 81.62 -30.25
CA ASP A 120 -24.42 81.75 -29.30
C ASP A 120 -25.65 81.01 -29.81
N VAL A 121 -26.25 80.11 -29.03
CA VAL A 121 -27.70 79.82 -29.13
C VAL A 121 -28.26 79.43 -27.75
N GLU A 122 -29.31 80.16 -27.40
CA GLU A 122 -30.16 80.06 -26.22
C GLU A 122 -30.98 78.75 -26.16
N SER A 123 -31.39 78.43 -24.92
CA SER A 123 -32.77 78.12 -24.50
C SER A 123 -33.54 76.93 -25.10
N SER A 124 -34.31 76.30 -24.21
CA SER A 124 -35.33 75.25 -24.40
C SER A 124 -34.77 73.85 -24.68
N GLY A 125 -35.23 72.76 -24.08
CA GLY A 125 -36.48 72.51 -23.38
C GLY A 125 -37.06 71.20 -23.91
N SER A 126 -37.20 70.22 -23.02
CA SER A 126 -38.05 69.02 -23.12
C SER A 126 -37.72 67.90 -24.12
N LYS A 127 -37.72 66.68 -23.56
CA LYS A 127 -38.19 65.39 -24.10
C LYS A 127 -37.52 64.86 -25.38
N GLU A 128 -36.94 63.67 -25.29
CA GLU A 128 -37.55 62.46 -25.86
C GLU A 128 -36.70 61.21 -25.58
N ASP A 129 -37.40 60.16 -25.17
CA ASP A 129 -36.95 58.79 -25.12
C ASP A 129 -36.55 58.29 -26.53
N HIS A 130 -35.30 57.89 -26.76
CA HIS A 130 -35.03 56.87 -27.78
C HIS A 130 -33.66 56.18 -27.66
N CYS A 131 -33.74 54.88 -27.39
CA CYS A 131 -33.04 53.81 -28.10
C CYS A 131 -31.50 53.89 -28.20
N ILE A 132 -30.82 53.27 -27.22
CA ILE A 132 -29.48 52.69 -27.45
C ILE A 132 -29.67 51.19 -27.62
N SER A 133 -29.97 50.79 -28.85
CA SER A 133 -29.69 49.44 -29.34
C SER A 133 -28.18 49.27 -29.39
N ILE A 134 -27.59 48.70 -28.33
CA ILE A 134 -26.21 48.24 -28.38
C ILE A 134 -26.17 47.07 -29.36
N ALA A 135 -25.48 47.30 -30.47
CA ALA A 135 -25.15 46.34 -31.48
C ALA A 135 -24.46 45.12 -30.84
N GLN A 136 -25.20 44.02 -30.80
CA GLN A 136 -24.72 42.68 -30.55
C GLN A 136 -24.21 42.14 -31.89
N GLU A 137 -23.07 42.67 -32.37
CA GLU A 137 -22.38 42.16 -33.55
C GLU A 137 -21.50 40.96 -33.17
N ASN A 138 -21.90 39.80 -33.69
CA ASN A 138 -21.03 38.79 -34.31
C ASN A 138 -19.80 38.32 -33.54
N LEU A 139 -20.00 37.31 -32.70
CA LEU A 139 -19.02 36.25 -32.45
C LEU A 139 -19.63 34.89 -32.80
N ASP A 140 -20.02 34.75 -34.07
CA ASP A 140 -20.05 33.44 -34.74
C ASP A 140 -18.60 33.05 -35.06
N GLY A 141 -17.98 32.39 -34.09
CA GLY A 141 -16.59 31.99 -34.10
C GLY A 141 -16.43 30.52 -33.71
N ARG A 142 -16.83 29.63 -34.63
CA ARG A 142 -15.98 28.49 -35.03
C ARG A 142 -15.58 27.53 -33.89
N THR A 143 -16.50 26.65 -33.50
CA THR A 143 -16.11 25.34 -32.94
C THR A 143 -15.63 24.46 -34.10
N ASP A 144 -14.34 24.59 -34.41
CA ASP A 144 -13.63 23.62 -35.25
C ASP A 144 -13.70 22.23 -34.60
N GLY A 145 -13.85 21.22 -35.47
CA GLY A 145 -14.32 19.90 -35.12
C GLY A 145 -13.38 19.06 -34.27
N LEU A 146 -14.00 18.32 -33.36
CA LEU A 146 -13.48 17.04 -32.88
C LEU A 146 -13.84 15.93 -33.89
N PRO A 147 -12.90 15.01 -34.19
CA PRO A 147 -13.14 13.94 -35.13
C PRO A 147 -14.14 12.94 -34.54
N LYS A 148 -15.22 12.68 -35.28
CA LYS A 148 -16.04 11.48 -35.12
C LYS A 148 -15.17 10.28 -35.48
N GLU A 149 -14.61 9.60 -34.49
CA GLU A 149 -14.17 8.22 -34.69
C GLU A 149 -15.38 7.31 -34.80
N ASN A 150 -15.35 6.54 -35.89
CA ASN A 150 -16.27 5.48 -36.23
C ASN A 150 -16.30 4.41 -35.13
N MET A 151 -17.37 4.39 -34.32
CA MET A 151 -17.83 3.14 -33.71
C MET A 151 -18.80 2.51 -34.71
N ALA A 152 -18.21 1.82 -35.69
CA ALA A 152 -18.94 0.94 -36.58
C ALA A 152 -19.54 -0.21 -35.76
N SER A 153 -20.83 -0.38 -35.96
CA SER A 153 -21.63 -1.54 -35.64
C SER A 153 -20.90 -2.83 -35.98
N ASN A 154 -20.83 -3.76 -35.02
CA ASN A 154 -20.77 -5.18 -35.30
C ASN A 154 -21.74 -5.88 -34.36
N ASP A 155 -23.01 -5.86 -34.78
CA ASP A 155 -23.93 -6.96 -34.54
C ASP A 155 -23.30 -8.26 -35.05
N SER A 156 -23.30 -9.30 -34.23
CA SER A 156 -23.90 -10.61 -34.56
C SER A 156 -23.20 -11.73 -33.81
N PHE A 157 -23.89 -12.22 -32.79
CA PHE A 157 -23.87 -13.64 -32.47
C PHE A 157 -24.26 -14.45 -33.72
N PRO A 158 -23.71 -15.66 -33.86
CA PRO A 158 -24.65 -16.77 -33.90
C PRO A 158 -24.30 -17.87 -32.90
N ILE A 159 -25.32 -18.19 -32.12
CA ILE A 159 -25.54 -19.52 -31.56
C ILE A 159 -25.81 -20.44 -32.75
N ALA A 160 -24.97 -21.46 -32.96
CA ALA A 160 -25.33 -22.63 -33.73
C ALA A 160 -24.79 -23.88 -33.04
N ASN A 161 -25.74 -24.67 -32.54
CA ASN A 161 -25.59 -26.03 -32.10
C ASN A 161 -25.08 -26.92 -33.24
N GLY A 162 -24.35 -27.97 -32.87
CA GLY A 162 -24.67 -29.31 -33.37
C GLY A 162 -23.64 -29.98 -34.29
N LEU A 163 -23.28 -31.18 -33.82
CA LEU A 163 -23.18 -32.44 -34.57
C LEU A 163 -21.86 -32.82 -35.25
N ASP A 164 -21.47 -34.02 -34.84
CA ASP A 164 -20.85 -35.11 -35.59
C ASP A 164 -19.33 -35.11 -35.86
N ALA A 165 -18.72 -36.10 -35.19
CA ALA A 165 -17.49 -36.81 -35.56
C ALA A 165 -17.64 -37.54 -36.92
N PRO A 166 -16.75 -38.48 -37.35
CA PRO A 166 -15.34 -38.71 -37.06
C PRO A 166 -14.47 -38.82 -38.35
N ASP A 167 -13.17 -39.05 -38.14
CA ASP A 167 -12.29 -39.90 -38.98
C ASP A 167 -11.82 -39.40 -40.37
N ARG A 168 -10.48 -39.29 -40.54
CA ARG A 168 -9.71 -39.82 -41.69
C ARG A 168 -8.23 -39.37 -41.66
N ASN A 169 -7.43 -40.23 -41.05
CA ASN A 169 -6.29 -40.92 -41.66
C ASN A 169 -5.91 -40.49 -43.11
N ILE A 170 -4.81 -39.73 -43.29
CA ILE A 170 -3.90 -39.84 -44.46
C ILE A 170 -2.46 -39.57 -43.95
N GLY A 171 -1.58 -40.54 -44.22
CA GLY A 171 -0.18 -40.53 -43.87
C GLY A 171 0.71 -39.65 -44.79
N PRO A 172 1.99 -40.02 -44.92
CA PRO A 172 3.10 -39.07 -44.79
C PRO A 172 3.55 -38.52 -46.14
N ASP A 173 4.03 -37.27 -46.15
CA ASP A 173 4.92 -36.86 -47.22
C ASP A 173 6.03 -35.93 -46.75
N SER A 174 7.22 -36.36 -47.14
CA SER A 174 8.53 -35.79 -46.90
C SER A 174 8.68 -34.37 -47.44
N LYS A 175 9.32 -33.50 -46.66
CA LYS A 175 10.25 -32.50 -47.21
C LYS A 175 11.40 -32.26 -46.23
N VAL A 176 12.55 -32.76 -46.68
CA VAL A 176 13.87 -32.56 -46.11
C VAL A 176 14.28 -31.11 -46.34
N GLU A 177 14.40 -30.32 -45.28
CA GLU A 177 15.11 -29.05 -45.31
C GLU A 177 16.34 -29.17 -44.40
N ARG A 178 17.50 -29.34 -45.05
CA ARG A 178 18.82 -29.38 -44.41
C ARG A 178 19.14 -27.98 -43.88
N VAL A 179 19.03 -27.78 -42.57
CA VAL A 179 19.68 -26.65 -41.90
C VAL A 179 21.08 -27.08 -41.47
N ASN A 180 22.05 -26.41 -42.08
CA ASN A 180 23.48 -26.60 -41.95
C ASN A 180 23.95 -26.02 -40.61
N VAL A 181 24.17 -26.86 -39.60
CA VAL A 181 24.77 -26.45 -38.31
C VAL A 181 26.29 -26.47 -38.47
N HIS A 182 26.87 -25.28 -38.60
CA HIS A 182 28.31 -25.07 -38.53
C HIS A 182 28.74 -25.06 -37.06
N GLN A 183 29.49 -26.09 -36.64
CA GLN A 183 30.32 -26.09 -35.44
C GLN A 183 31.42 -25.02 -35.58
N PRO A 184 31.70 -24.21 -34.54
CA PRO A 184 33.02 -23.64 -34.36
C PRO A 184 33.85 -24.55 -33.46
N SER A 185 34.94 -25.03 -34.05
CA SER A 185 36.02 -25.77 -33.42
C SER A 185 36.81 -24.88 -32.46
N ASP A 186 37.29 -25.51 -31.38
CA ASP A 186 38.30 -24.98 -30.48
C ASP A 186 39.58 -24.63 -31.24
N GLU A 187 40.01 -23.36 -31.18
CA GLU A 187 41.32 -22.93 -31.66
C GLU A 187 42.07 -22.21 -30.53
N ILE A 188 42.98 -22.98 -29.93
CA ILE A 188 43.97 -22.55 -28.94
C ILE A 188 44.91 -21.54 -29.63
N THR A 189 44.82 -20.28 -29.26
CA THR A 189 45.83 -19.27 -29.56
C THR A 189 46.55 -18.85 -28.29
N THR A 190 47.75 -19.40 -28.13
CA THR A 190 48.82 -18.89 -27.28
C THR A 190 49.23 -17.49 -27.74
N LEU A 191 49.00 -16.48 -26.91
CA LEU A 191 49.61 -15.15 -27.09
C LEU A 191 50.49 -14.81 -25.88
N ASP A 192 51.77 -14.65 -26.20
CA ASP A 192 52.86 -14.19 -25.35
C ASP A 192 52.55 -12.82 -24.72
N ALA A 193 52.47 -12.78 -23.39
CA ALA A 193 52.55 -11.53 -22.63
C ALA A 193 54.00 -11.29 -22.18
N LYS A 194 54.76 -10.59 -23.04
CA LYS A 194 56.04 -9.97 -22.67
C LYS A 194 55.80 -8.82 -21.70
N THR A 195 56.38 -8.96 -20.52
CA THR A 195 56.92 -7.92 -19.63
C THR A 195 57.11 -6.57 -20.30
N ASN A 196 56.38 -5.54 -19.86
CA ASN A 196 56.91 -4.19 -19.90
C ASN A 196 56.50 -3.37 -18.68
N ARG A 197 57.55 -2.92 -17.99
CA ARG A 197 57.59 -2.28 -16.68
C ARG A 197 57.47 -0.78 -16.91
N GLY A 198 56.26 -0.23 -16.84
CA GLY A 198 56.01 1.21 -16.85
C GLY A 198 55.73 1.71 -15.43
N GLN A 199 56.71 2.40 -14.84
CA GLN A 199 56.53 3.16 -13.60
C GLN A 199 55.50 4.26 -13.83
N VAL A 200 54.36 4.18 -13.15
CA VAL A 200 53.48 5.33 -12.93
C VAL A 200 53.57 5.65 -11.44
N GLN A 201 54.23 6.77 -11.13
CA GLN A 201 54.25 7.39 -9.82
C GLN A 201 52.81 7.71 -9.39
N GLN A 202 52.27 6.91 -8.48
CA GLN A 202 51.14 7.33 -7.66
C GLN A 202 51.70 8.19 -6.53
N ASN A 203 51.49 9.50 -6.66
CA ASN A 203 51.74 10.47 -5.61
C ASN A 203 50.80 10.18 -4.43
N ASN A 204 51.41 9.71 -3.35
CA ASN A 204 50.86 9.71 -2.00
C ASN A 204 50.56 11.15 -1.56
N MET A 205 49.28 11.54 -1.53
CA MET A 205 48.79 12.53 -0.58
C MET A 205 47.66 11.90 0.24
N SER A 206 48.04 11.05 1.19
CA SER A 206 47.19 10.69 2.33
C SER A 206 47.02 11.92 3.21
N SER A 207 46.00 12.72 2.91
CA SER A 207 45.39 13.66 3.85
C SER A 207 44.68 12.84 4.93
N SER A 208 45.34 12.70 6.08
CA SER A 208 44.77 12.09 7.28
C SER A 208 43.72 13.03 7.87
N VAL A 209 42.48 12.95 7.36
CA VAL A 209 41.31 13.48 8.06
C VAL A 209 40.88 12.41 9.07
N LYS A 210 41.26 12.61 10.34
CA LYS A 210 40.62 11.94 11.48
C LYS A 210 39.16 12.40 11.53
N LEU A 211 38.29 11.75 10.76
CA LEU A 211 36.86 11.80 11.00
C LEU A 211 36.61 11.11 12.34
N PHE A 212 36.19 11.88 13.33
CA PHE A 212 35.54 11.35 14.51
C PHE A 212 34.36 10.50 14.03
N SER A 213 34.49 9.17 14.08
CA SER A 213 33.32 8.29 14.09
C SER A 213 32.60 8.60 15.40
N ALA A 214 31.74 9.62 15.35
CA ALA A 214 30.72 9.82 16.35
C ALA A 214 29.81 8.59 16.24
N GLU A 215 30.08 7.61 17.11
CA GLU A 215 29.25 6.44 17.31
C GLU A 215 27.82 6.93 17.53
N VAL A 216 26.95 6.71 16.53
CA VAL A 216 25.56 7.17 16.58
C VAL A 216 24.95 6.52 17.81
N PRO A 217 24.49 7.30 18.81
CA PRO A 217 23.99 6.73 20.05
C PRO A 217 22.81 5.81 19.74
N SER A 218 23.03 4.51 19.91
CA SER A 218 21.98 3.51 19.81
C SER A 218 20.88 3.82 20.83
N LEU A 219 19.62 3.61 20.49
CA LEU A 219 18.48 3.70 21.41
C LEU A 219 18.69 2.91 22.73
N LEU A 220 19.56 1.90 22.71
CA LEU A 220 19.94 1.12 23.89
C LEU A 220 20.74 1.92 24.93
N SER A 221 21.57 2.88 24.49
CA SER A 221 22.41 3.69 25.38
C SER A 221 21.68 4.90 25.98
N ILE A 222 20.51 5.24 25.45
CA ILE A 222 19.67 6.34 25.93
C ILE A 222 19.12 6.01 27.33
N SER A 223 19.16 6.96 28.26
CA SER A 223 18.66 6.75 29.63
C SER A 223 17.13 6.54 29.64
N GLY A 224 16.61 5.80 30.62
CA GLY A 224 15.18 5.49 30.74
C GLY A 224 14.25 6.73 30.66
N PRO A 225 14.54 7.85 31.35
CA PRO A 225 13.71 9.06 31.27
C PRO A 225 13.68 9.67 29.87
N LEU A 226 14.82 9.71 29.17
CA LEU A 226 14.90 10.29 27.82
C LEU A 226 14.21 9.39 26.79
N LEU A 227 14.31 8.06 26.99
CA LEU A 227 13.56 7.09 26.20
C LEU A 227 12.04 7.26 26.40
N MET A 228 11.60 7.60 27.61
CA MET A 228 10.20 7.88 27.90
C MET A 228 9.69 9.15 27.23
N SER A 229 10.53 10.19 27.12
CA SER A 229 10.21 11.39 26.32
C SER A 229 10.08 11.09 24.82
N VAL A 230 10.84 10.11 24.30
CA VAL A 230 10.66 9.66 22.90
C VAL A 230 9.35 8.87 22.76
N PHE A 231 9.03 8.01 23.73
CA PHE A 231 7.78 7.25 23.76
C PHE A 231 6.53 8.10 23.94
N GLU A 232 6.63 9.32 24.48
CA GLU A 232 5.52 10.28 24.52
C GLU A 232 4.98 10.65 23.13
N PHE A 233 5.84 10.56 22.09
CA PHE A 233 5.47 10.84 20.71
C PHE A 233 5.10 9.58 19.90
N MET A 234 5.09 8.40 20.52
CA MET A 234 4.81 7.13 19.85
C MET A 234 3.57 6.47 20.45
N ASP A 235 2.79 5.81 19.61
CA ASP A 235 1.65 5.02 20.09
C ASP A 235 2.14 3.77 20.83
N ALA A 236 1.34 3.28 21.78
CA ALA A 236 1.67 2.08 22.56
C ALA A 236 1.99 0.86 21.68
N LEU A 237 1.31 0.74 20.53
CA LEU A 237 1.54 -0.34 19.56
C LEU A 237 2.91 -0.21 18.89
N ASP A 238 3.34 1.01 18.56
CA ASP A 238 4.65 1.25 17.94
C ASP A 238 5.79 0.98 18.92
N ILE A 239 5.61 1.34 20.19
CA ILE A 239 6.57 1.03 21.27
C ILE A 239 6.75 -0.49 21.40
N VAL A 240 5.65 -1.25 21.38
CA VAL A 240 5.67 -2.72 21.46
C VAL A 240 6.30 -3.34 20.21
N ASN A 241 5.93 -2.88 19.02
CA ASN A 241 6.51 -3.39 17.76
C ASN A 241 8.01 -3.10 17.69
N MET A 242 8.44 -1.89 18.07
CA MET A 242 9.86 -1.54 18.12
C MET A 242 10.61 -2.38 19.17
N ALA A 243 10.00 -2.61 20.33
CA ALA A 243 10.56 -3.48 21.37
C ALA A 243 10.70 -4.94 20.89
N GLN A 244 9.71 -5.49 20.18
CA GLN A 244 9.74 -6.86 19.65
C GLN A 244 10.88 -7.08 18.65
N THR A 245 11.23 -6.07 17.85
CA THR A 245 12.37 -6.17 16.91
C THR A 245 13.74 -6.16 17.60
N ASN A 246 13.83 -5.76 18.87
CA ASN A 246 15.08 -5.69 19.61
C ASN A 246 14.91 -6.17 21.06
N VAL A 247 15.31 -7.42 21.32
CA VAL A 247 15.20 -8.10 22.63
C VAL A 247 15.76 -7.28 23.80
N ARG A 248 16.84 -6.52 23.58
CA ARG A 248 17.43 -5.68 24.65
C ARG A 248 16.59 -4.42 24.93
N LEU A 249 15.98 -3.85 23.90
CA LEU A 249 15.03 -2.75 24.06
C LEU A 249 13.75 -3.26 24.74
N TYR A 250 13.30 -4.47 24.41
CA TYR A 250 12.17 -5.13 25.06
C TYR A 250 12.34 -5.23 26.57
N SER A 251 13.47 -5.75 27.07
CA SER A 251 13.72 -5.83 28.52
C SER A 251 13.72 -4.45 29.20
N LYS A 252 14.14 -3.39 28.50
CA LYS A 252 14.17 -2.03 29.03
C LYS A 252 12.78 -1.38 29.05
N VAL A 253 12.00 -1.56 27.98
CA VAL A 253 10.58 -1.18 27.90
C VAL A 253 9.80 -1.93 28.98
N ASP A 254 10.08 -3.22 29.15
CA ASP A 254 9.49 -4.06 30.17
C ASP A 254 9.79 -3.55 31.59
N SER A 255 11.03 -3.14 31.84
CA SER A 255 11.41 -2.50 33.12
C SER A 255 10.77 -1.14 33.36
N ILE A 256 10.41 -0.38 32.30
CA ILE A 256 9.78 0.94 32.42
C ILE A 256 8.27 0.81 32.64
N PHE A 257 7.61 -0.08 31.90
CA PHE A 257 6.15 -0.24 31.91
C PHE A 257 5.65 -1.39 32.78
N GLY A 258 6.54 -2.26 33.27
CA GLY A 258 6.19 -3.41 34.11
C GLY A 258 5.30 -4.43 33.40
N LEU A 259 5.52 -4.65 32.10
CA LEU A 259 4.70 -5.55 31.27
C LEU A 259 4.95 -7.04 31.57
N GLY A 260 6.07 -7.33 32.23
CA GLY A 260 6.59 -8.63 32.60
C GLY A 260 6.58 -8.76 34.11
N GLY A 261 5.40 -9.11 34.63
CA GLY A 261 5.22 -9.55 36.00
C GLY A 261 6.19 -10.69 36.33
N THR A 262 7.32 -10.32 36.92
CA THR A 262 8.15 -11.26 37.67
C THR A 262 7.37 -11.57 38.94
N ILE A 263 6.52 -12.58 38.90
CA ILE A 263 6.06 -13.30 40.09
C ILE A 263 7.28 -14.06 40.63
N VAL A 264 8.26 -13.32 41.15
CA VAL A 264 9.20 -13.84 42.14
C VAL A 264 8.84 -13.13 43.42
N ALA A 265 8.20 -13.91 44.29
CA ALA A 265 7.86 -13.56 45.64
C ALA A 265 9.03 -12.88 46.34
N GLY A 266 8.76 -11.71 46.93
CA GLY A 266 9.42 -11.16 48.11
C GLY A 266 10.95 -11.21 48.16
N SER A 267 11.60 -10.20 47.60
CA SER A 267 12.86 -9.71 48.19
C SER A 267 12.55 -8.48 49.03
N ARG A 268 12.13 -8.74 50.26
CA ARG A 268 12.09 -7.78 51.35
C ARG A 268 13.48 -7.85 51.98
N SER A 269 14.22 -6.77 51.85
CA SER A 269 15.52 -6.53 52.48
C SER A 269 15.46 -6.76 54.00
N THR A 270 16.12 -7.79 54.54
CA THR A 270 16.67 -7.78 55.90
C THR A 270 17.68 -8.91 56.08
N ASP A 271 18.95 -8.52 56.20
CA ASP A 271 19.99 -8.97 57.14
C ASP A 271 20.03 -10.40 57.72
N GLU A 272 21.28 -10.90 57.69
CA GLU A 272 21.97 -11.77 58.67
C GLU A 272 21.69 -13.28 58.68
N ASN A 273 22.79 -14.02 58.44
CA ASN A 273 23.16 -15.35 58.94
C ASN A 273 22.23 -16.54 58.64
N GLU A 274 22.78 -17.59 58.02
CA GLU A 274 23.10 -18.87 58.68
C GLU A 274 23.48 -19.94 57.64
N TYR A 275 24.42 -20.80 58.05
CA TYR A 275 25.02 -21.91 57.31
C TYR A 275 24.05 -23.06 57.01
N GLY A 276 24.41 -23.86 56.00
CA GLY A 276 23.94 -25.24 55.79
C GLY A 276 23.03 -25.38 54.56
N GLU A 277 22.99 -26.48 53.82
CA GLU A 277 23.62 -27.79 53.90
C GLU A 277 23.23 -28.52 52.60
N VAL A 278 24.00 -29.51 52.19
CA VAL A 278 23.96 -30.22 50.90
C VAL A 278 22.91 -31.34 50.91
N ALA A 279 22.17 -31.53 49.81
CA ALA A 279 21.60 -32.80 49.31
C ALA A 279 20.88 -32.48 47.98
N GLU A 280 21.16 -33.02 46.78
CA GLU A 280 21.54 -34.37 46.33
C GLU A 280 20.54 -35.47 46.71
N ALA A 281 19.57 -35.68 45.81
CA ALA A 281 18.70 -36.86 45.65
C ALA A 281 17.86 -36.62 44.38
N ASP A 282 17.50 -37.56 43.52
CA ASP A 282 17.92 -38.92 43.26
C ASP A 282 17.30 -39.29 41.90
N ALA A 283 17.99 -40.14 41.15
CA ALA A 283 17.57 -40.61 39.83
C ALA A 283 16.49 -41.69 39.95
N ALA A 284 15.36 -41.52 39.24
CA ALA A 284 14.35 -42.55 39.06
C ALA A 284 14.62 -43.35 37.78
N VAL A 285 15.15 -44.56 38.00
CA VAL A 285 15.32 -45.65 37.03
C VAL A 285 13.96 -46.32 36.79
N ILE A 286 13.52 -46.37 35.54
CA ILE A 286 12.36 -47.16 35.10
C ILE A 286 12.88 -48.50 34.59
N VAL A 287 12.59 -49.55 35.36
CA VAL A 287 12.75 -50.96 34.99
C VAL A 287 11.50 -51.38 34.21
N VAL A 288 11.67 -51.89 32.99
CA VAL A 288 10.65 -52.68 32.30
C VAL A 288 11.27 -54.06 32.05
N ASP A 289 10.89 -55.00 32.92
CA ASP A 289 10.95 -56.43 32.65
C ASP A 289 9.77 -56.77 31.73
N ASP A 290 10.02 -57.38 30.58
CA ASP A 290 9.00 -58.18 29.86
C ASP A 290 9.69 -59.37 29.19
N ASP A 291 9.76 -60.45 29.97
CA ASP A 291 10.12 -61.80 29.56
C ASP A 291 9.01 -62.39 28.69
N THR A 292 9.31 -62.75 27.43
CA THR A 292 8.59 -63.83 26.74
C THR A 292 9.56 -64.67 25.91
N ASP A 293 10.02 -65.74 26.55
CA ASP A 293 10.53 -66.94 25.89
C ASP A 293 9.35 -67.70 25.23
N ASP A 294 9.41 -67.95 23.92
CA ASP A 294 8.68 -69.06 23.30
C ASP A 294 9.50 -69.66 22.15
N GLU A 295 10.20 -70.75 22.46
CA GLU A 295 10.86 -71.64 21.50
C GLU A 295 9.92 -72.79 21.09
N GLY A 296 9.92 -73.11 19.80
CA GLY A 296 9.42 -74.38 19.23
C GLY A 296 8.30 -74.13 18.21
N GLY A 297 8.50 -74.25 16.90
CA GLY A 297 9.13 -75.36 16.20
C GLY A 297 8.03 -76.16 15.52
N GLU A 298 7.96 -76.10 14.19
CA GLU A 298 7.78 -77.23 13.26
C GLU A 298 7.48 -76.74 11.84
N GLU A 299 8.24 -77.29 10.90
CA GLU A 299 8.04 -77.19 9.46
C GLU A 299 6.78 -77.98 9.06
N GLU A 300 5.81 -77.34 8.42
CA GLU A 300 4.92 -78.06 7.52
C GLU A 300 4.66 -77.25 6.25
N THR A 301 4.76 -77.99 5.15
CA THR A 301 4.73 -77.53 3.78
C THR A 301 3.29 -77.50 3.25
N VAL A 302 3.10 -76.78 2.13
CA VAL A 302 2.09 -77.02 1.07
C VAL A 302 0.89 -76.06 0.98
N LYS A 303 0.72 -75.54 -0.25
CA LYS A 303 -0.45 -74.90 -0.91
C LYS A 303 -0.73 -73.43 -0.61
N ILE A 304 -0.08 -72.55 -1.38
CA ILE A 304 -0.69 -71.27 -1.76
C ILE A 304 -1.58 -71.57 -2.97
N ALA A 305 -2.88 -71.61 -2.69
CA ALA A 305 -3.93 -71.53 -3.69
C ALA A 305 -4.05 -70.07 -4.17
N GLU A 306 -4.24 -69.92 -5.47
CA GLU A 306 -4.68 -68.70 -6.13
C GLU A 306 -5.98 -68.21 -5.48
N SER A 307 -6.00 -66.97 -5.00
CA SER A 307 -7.25 -66.24 -4.79
C SER A 307 -7.06 -64.79 -5.22
N SER A 308 -7.67 -64.51 -6.36
CA SER A 308 -8.15 -63.24 -6.84
C SER A 308 -8.62 -62.34 -5.70
N ASN A 309 -8.16 -61.09 -5.70
CA ASN A 309 -8.84 -59.98 -5.05
C ASN A 309 -9.05 -58.88 -6.10
N ASP A 310 -10.12 -59.08 -6.88
CA ASP A 310 -10.91 -57.99 -7.42
C ASP A 310 -11.57 -57.27 -6.24
N PHE A 311 -11.10 -56.07 -5.91
CA PHE A 311 -11.85 -55.14 -5.06
C PHE A 311 -12.20 -53.92 -5.89
N ASN A 312 -13.34 -54.02 -6.56
CA ASN A 312 -13.96 -52.96 -7.33
C ASN A 312 -15.12 -52.36 -6.51
N GLN A 313 -15.17 -51.04 -6.48
CA GLN A 313 -16.38 -50.21 -6.45
C GLN A 313 -17.42 -50.42 -5.33
N THR A 314 -17.54 -49.39 -4.49
CA THR A 314 -18.86 -48.91 -4.02
C THR A 314 -19.04 -47.46 -4.43
N SER A 315 -20.07 -47.26 -5.23
CA SER A 315 -20.69 -46.03 -5.67
C SER A 315 -21.75 -45.54 -4.68
N SER A 316 -21.86 -44.22 -4.51
CA SER A 316 -23.09 -43.45 -4.21
C SER A 316 -22.69 -41.96 -4.18
N ALA A 317 -23.00 -41.10 -5.14
CA ALA A 317 -24.31 -40.58 -5.51
C ALA A 317 -25.08 -39.95 -4.33
N VAL A 318 -25.53 -38.71 -4.58
CA VAL A 318 -26.69 -38.00 -4.01
C VAL A 318 -26.41 -36.88 -2.99
N GLU A 319 -26.82 -35.69 -3.44
CA GLU A 319 -27.38 -34.52 -2.73
C GLU A 319 -26.49 -33.45 -2.06
N SER A 320 -26.61 -32.26 -2.65
CA SER A 320 -26.50 -30.93 -2.04
C SER A 320 -27.26 -30.83 -0.71
N PRO A 321 -26.81 -29.89 0.15
CA PRO A 321 -27.74 -28.84 0.51
C PRO A 321 -27.14 -27.43 0.37
N GLU A 322 -27.98 -26.54 -0.16
CA GLU A 322 -27.97 -25.11 0.14
C GLU A 322 -27.80 -24.88 1.65
N SER A 323 -26.84 -24.04 2.03
CA SER A 323 -27.03 -23.21 3.22
C SER A 323 -26.49 -21.81 2.96
N THR A 324 -27.46 -20.90 2.92
CA THR A 324 -27.38 -19.46 3.05
C THR A 324 -26.65 -19.09 4.33
N HIS A 325 -25.44 -18.53 4.22
CA HIS A 325 -24.89 -17.67 5.26
C HIS A 325 -24.58 -16.29 4.67
N GLN A 326 -25.55 -15.39 4.89
CA GLN A 326 -25.35 -13.96 4.96
C GLN A 326 -24.22 -13.65 5.94
N THR A 327 -23.09 -13.12 5.45
CA THR A 327 -22.21 -12.30 6.27
C THR A 327 -22.51 -10.84 5.96
N ASN A 328 -23.13 -10.20 6.95
CA ASN A 328 -23.49 -8.79 6.97
C ASN A 328 -22.28 -7.90 6.70
N ALA A 329 -22.34 -7.15 5.61
CA ALA A 329 -21.51 -5.98 5.39
C ALA A 329 -22.03 -4.83 6.28
N THR A 330 -21.22 -4.38 7.24
CA THR A 330 -21.49 -3.16 8.02
C THR A 330 -21.19 -1.95 7.14
N ILE A 331 -22.19 -1.51 6.39
CA ILE A 331 -22.19 -0.21 5.69
C ILE A 331 -22.55 0.87 6.72
N VAL A 332 -21.57 1.71 7.05
CA VAL A 332 -21.79 2.96 7.80
C VAL A 332 -22.66 3.88 6.92
N SER A 333 -23.92 4.03 7.30
CA SER A 333 -24.88 4.88 6.61
C SER A 333 -24.59 6.36 6.91
N ILE A 334 -24.17 7.08 5.88
CA ILE A 334 -24.08 8.54 5.86
C ILE A 334 -25.52 9.10 5.78
N PRO A 335 -25.94 10.04 6.65
CA PRO A 335 -27.29 10.59 6.60
C PRO A 335 -27.48 11.48 5.36
N LYS A 336 -28.50 11.18 4.55
CA LYS A 336 -28.98 12.06 3.47
C LYS A 336 -29.70 13.28 4.07
N PRO A 337 -29.51 14.48 3.51
CA PRO A 337 -30.23 15.68 3.90
C PRO A 337 -31.67 15.65 3.36
N ASN A 338 -32.65 15.86 4.26
CA ASN A 338 -34.06 16.01 3.92
C ASN A 338 -34.31 17.35 3.21
N SER A 339 -34.83 17.27 1.98
CA SER A 339 -35.49 18.35 1.26
C SER A 339 -36.99 18.07 1.13
N SER A 340 -37.81 18.93 1.74
CA SER A 340 -39.23 19.17 1.43
C SER A 340 -39.64 20.35 2.33
N ILE A 341 -39.72 21.58 1.81
CA ILE A 341 -40.85 22.16 1.05
C ILE A 341 -42.21 21.68 1.59
N SER A 342 -42.80 22.48 2.48
CA SER A 342 -44.24 22.73 2.48
C SER A 342 -44.54 24.09 3.11
N ASP A 343 -45.45 24.81 2.45
CA ASP A 343 -45.92 26.16 2.72
C ASP A 343 -46.99 26.23 3.84
N ALA A 344 -46.88 27.31 4.64
CA ALA A 344 -47.96 28.13 5.24
C ALA A 344 -48.80 27.60 6.45
N PRO A 345 -49.61 28.46 7.14
CA PRO A 345 -49.18 29.53 8.06
C PRO A 345 -50.01 29.62 9.37
N GLN A 346 -49.42 29.80 10.57
CA GLN A 346 -50.12 30.32 11.78
C GLN A 346 -49.12 31.02 12.72
N LYS A 347 -49.16 32.33 12.97
CA LYS A 347 -50.00 33.14 13.89
C LYS A 347 -49.69 32.97 15.40
N SER A 348 -49.11 34.05 15.95
CA SER A 348 -49.32 34.70 17.27
C SER A 348 -48.71 34.19 18.60
N SER A 349 -48.39 35.21 19.42
CA SER A 349 -48.05 35.29 20.87
C SER A 349 -46.57 35.05 21.24
N SER A 350 -45.78 36.03 21.74
CA SER A 350 -45.86 36.81 23.02
C SER A 350 -45.89 35.83 24.21
N THR A 351 -45.01 35.80 25.22
CA THR A 351 -44.34 36.82 26.07
C THR A 351 -43.43 36.00 27.04
N GLU A 352 -42.19 36.38 27.37
CA GLU A 352 -41.67 36.83 28.70
C GLU A 352 -40.24 36.23 28.85
N VAL A 353 -39.17 37.03 28.91
CA VAL A 353 -38.49 37.54 30.11
C VAL A 353 -38.11 36.45 31.13
N THR A 354 -36.81 36.14 31.27
CA THR A 354 -36.09 36.02 32.56
C THR A 354 -34.57 36.00 32.33
N GLU A 355 -33.86 36.81 33.12
CA GLU A 355 -32.43 37.07 33.17
C GLU A 355 -31.61 35.97 33.90
N ARG A 356 -30.32 35.80 33.50
CA ARG A 356 -29.10 35.61 34.35
C ARG A 356 -27.95 35.18 33.43
N SER A 357 -26.89 35.96 33.18
CA SER A 357 -25.82 36.47 34.07
C SER A 357 -24.93 35.40 34.70
N THR A 358 -23.84 35.07 34.01
CA THR A 358 -22.46 34.79 34.50
C THR A 358 -21.52 34.99 33.29
N ARG A 359 -20.66 36.03 33.21
CA ARG A 359 -19.26 36.10 33.71
C ARG A 359 -18.50 34.79 33.50
N ASN A 360 -17.24 34.71 33.06
CA ASN A 360 -16.19 35.62 32.60
C ASN A 360 -14.96 34.71 32.31
N ALA A 361 -13.91 35.25 31.67
CA ALA A 361 -12.53 34.74 31.50
C ALA A 361 -12.24 33.94 30.22
N ASN A 362 -11.60 34.54 29.19
CA ASN A 362 -10.17 34.83 29.01
C ASN A 362 -9.27 33.59 28.91
N SER A 363 -8.66 33.37 27.74
CA SER A 363 -7.19 33.36 27.54
C SER A 363 -6.83 33.06 26.08
N HIS A 364 -6.24 34.04 25.39
CA HIS A 364 -4.88 34.00 24.83
C HIS A 364 -4.63 33.06 23.65
N THR A 365 -4.60 33.66 22.45
CA THR A 365 -3.68 33.24 21.38
C THR A 365 -2.96 34.49 20.88
N GLU A 366 -1.73 34.66 21.36
CA GLU A 366 -0.70 35.48 20.73
C GLU A 366 -0.21 34.78 19.46
N GLY A 367 0.07 35.55 18.42
CA GLY A 367 0.56 35.04 17.14
C GLY A 367 0.43 36.08 16.04
N ASP A 368 0.88 37.29 16.36
CA ASP A 368 1.01 38.41 15.44
C ASP A 368 2.12 38.12 14.41
N MET A 369 2.10 38.91 13.34
CA MET A 369 3.26 39.40 12.59
C MET A 369 3.31 39.06 11.08
N ILE A 370 2.83 40.05 10.29
CA ILE A 370 3.40 40.59 9.03
C ILE A 370 2.98 39.85 7.72
N GLN A 371 2.46 40.47 6.64
CA GLN A 371 2.60 41.82 6.08
C GLN A 371 1.50 42.10 5.01
N SER A 372 1.21 43.40 4.80
CA SER A 372 0.72 44.01 3.55
C SER A 372 -0.79 43.94 3.20
N THR A 373 -1.47 45.08 3.25
CA THR A 373 -1.79 45.86 2.03
C THR A 373 -2.43 47.22 2.35
N SER A 374 -1.84 48.25 1.76
CA SER A 374 -2.39 49.53 1.29
C SER A 374 -3.88 49.83 1.50
N ALA A 375 -4.15 50.92 2.23
CA ALA A 375 -5.34 51.74 2.06
C ALA A 375 -4.92 53.23 1.94
N LEU A 376 -4.77 53.69 0.70
CA LEU A 376 -5.08 55.08 0.34
C LEU A 376 -6.60 55.15 0.21
N SER A 377 -7.26 56.05 0.94
CA SER A 377 -8.36 56.87 0.38
C SER A 377 -8.95 57.79 1.45
N SER A 378 -8.97 59.09 1.09
CA SER A 378 -9.89 60.12 1.56
C SER A 378 -9.99 60.40 3.07
N ASN A 379 -9.07 61.25 3.54
CA ASN A 379 -9.37 62.23 4.58
C ASN A 379 -10.46 63.17 4.06
N GLU A 380 -11.70 62.94 4.45
CA GLU A 380 -12.81 63.88 4.33
C GLU A 380 -12.94 64.63 5.66
N PRO A 381 -12.82 65.96 5.70
CA PRO A 381 -12.97 66.71 6.94
C PRO A 381 -14.45 66.71 7.33
N GLU A 382 -14.82 66.01 8.41
CA GLU A 382 -16.08 66.22 9.13
C GLU A 382 -16.15 67.69 9.59
N VAL A 383 -16.71 68.56 8.76
CA VAL A 383 -17.19 69.87 9.21
C VAL A 383 -18.51 69.62 9.95
N LYS A 384 -18.40 69.31 11.24
CA LYS A 384 -19.51 69.43 12.19
C LYS A 384 -19.89 70.91 12.31
N VAL A 385 -20.66 71.42 11.35
CA VAL A 385 -21.40 72.67 11.50
C VAL A 385 -22.58 72.38 12.43
N LYS A 386 -22.31 72.39 13.74
CA LYS A 386 -23.34 72.69 14.73
C LYS A 386 -23.81 74.11 14.46
N ILE A 387 -24.87 74.29 13.68
CA ILE A 387 -25.61 75.55 13.65
C ILE A 387 -26.52 75.54 14.88
N PRO A 388 -26.28 76.37 15.91
CA PRO A 388 -27.22 76.51 17.00
C PRO A 388 -28.35 77.44 16.55
N ILE A 389 -29.33 76.91 15.81
CA ILE A 389 -30.59 77.61 15.57
C ILE A 389 -31.49 77.37 16.79
N GLN A 390 -31.13 77.98 17.92
CA GLN A 390 -32.07 78.28 18.99
C GLN A 390 -32.05 79.78 19.24
N LYS A 391 -32.64 80.53 18.31
CA LYS A 391 -33.08 81.90 18.57
C LYS A 391 -34.59 81.85 18.79
N LYS A 392 -35.01 81.32 19.94
CA LYS A 392 -36.32 81.66 20.52
C LYS A 392 -36.29 83.15 20.81
N ARG A 393 -36.66 83.94 19.81
CA ARG A 393 -36.93 85.36 19.94
C ARG A 393 -38.30 85.43 20.62
N SER A 394 -38.30 85.35 21.95
CA SER A 394 -39.44 85.77 22.75
C SER A 394 -39.67 87.25 22.46
N THR A 395 -40.56 87.54 21.51
CA THR A 395 -41.26 88.80 21.42
C THR A 395 -42.06 88.94 22.71
N SER A 396 -41.38 89.42 23.75
CA SER A 396 -42.06 90.06 24.87
C SER A 396 -42.76 91.28 24.28
N THR A 397 -43.99 91.07 23.82
CA THR A 397 -44.97 92.12 23.63
C THR A 397 -45.20 92.68 25.04
N ALA A 398 -44.34 93.60 25.46
CA ALA A 398 -44.55 94.42 26.63
C ALA A 398 -45.87 95.14 26.38
N ILE A 399 -46.94 94.63 26.99
CA ILE A 399 -48.25 95.23 26.99
C ILE A 399 -48.10 96.53 27.79
N TYR A 400 -47.76 97.61 27.10
CA TYR A 400 -47.85 98.96 27.65
C TYR A 400 -49.34 99.25 27.84
N SER A 401 -49.89 98.91 29.01
CA SER A 401 -51.26 99.26 29.39
C SER A 401 -51.34 100.75 29.67
N ILE A 402 -51.66 101.53 28.62
CA ILE A 402 -51.98 102.96 28.77
C ILE A 402 -53.23 103.07 29.65
N SER A 403 -53.15 103.89 30.71
CA SER A 403 -54.28 104.15 31.62
C SER A 403 -55.50 104.65 30.82
N PRO A 404 -56.72 104.12 31.05
CA PRO A 404 -57.94 104.48 30.32
C PRO A 404 -58.22 105.99 30.26
N ALA A 405 -57.84 106.71 31.32
CA ALA A 405 -58.00 108.16 31.41
C ALA A 405 -57.08 108.92 30.44
N VAL A 406 -55.85 108.42 30.22
CA VAL A 406 -54.89 109.02 29.27
C VAL A 406 -55.30 108.69 27.82
N ALA A 407 -55.82 107.48 27.58
CA ALA A 407 -56.35 107.09 26.28
C ALA A 407 -57.56 107.95 25.86
N GLN A 408 -58.47 108.28 26.79
CA GLN A 408 -59.59 109.19 26.54
C GLN A 408 -59.11 110.62 26.24
N SER A 409 -58.12 111.14 26.98
CA SER A 409 -57.55 112.47 26.72
C SER A 409 -56.85 112.58 25.36
N LEU A 410 -56.20 111.51 24.89
CA LEU A 410 -55.58 111.47 23.56
C LEU A 410 -56.64 111.35 22.46
N ALA A 411 -57.69 110.56 22.67
CA ALA A 411 -58.79 110.40 21.73
C ALA A 411 -59.54 111.71 21.46
N MET A 412 -59.72 112.58 22.47
CA MET A 412 -60.38 113.89 22.29
C MET A 412 -59.50 114.94 21.58
N LYS A 413 -58.17 114.75 21.53
CA LYS A 413 -57.22 115.66 20.87
C LYS A 413 -56.94 115.31 19.42
N LEU A 414 -57.29 114.10 19.00
CA LEU A 414 -57.13 113.64 17.62
C LEU A 414 -58.33 114.10 16.81
N SER A 415 -58.08 114.73 15.67
CA SER A 415 -59.12 115.05 14.70
C SER A 415 -59.75 113.76 14.14
N PRO A 416 -61.01 113.78 13.70
CA PRO A 416 -61.68 112.61 13.11
C PRO A 416 -60.89 111.97 11.95
N ALA A 417 -60.14 112.77 11.18
CA ALA A 417 -59.29 112.29 10.10
C ALA A 417 -58.08 111.49 10.61
N GLU A 418 -57.43 111.94 11.69
CA GLU A 418 -56.32 111.22 12.32
C GLU A 418 -56.81 109.92 12.97
N LEU A 419 -58.00 109.93 13.58
CA LEU A 419 -58.60 108.74 14.16
C LEU A 419 -58.90 107.67 13.09
N SER A 420 -59.41 108.08 11.92
CA SER A 420 -59.62 107.19 10.77
C SER A 420 -58.30 106.62 10.22
N ALA A 421 -57.23 107.42 10.16
CA ALA A 421 -55.92 106.96 9.74
C ALA A 421 -55.31 105.96 10.73
N ILE A 422 -55.47 106.19 12.04
CA ILE A 422 -55.02 105.27 13.09
C ILE A 422 -55.77 103.92 12.99
N ILE A 423 -57.08 103.94 12.75
CA ILE A 423 -57.87 102.72 12.53
C ILE A 423 -57.36 101.97 11.29
N ALA A 424 -57.19 102.67 10.15
CA ALA A 424 -56.68 102.07 8.92
C ALA A 424 -55.28 101.47 9.10
N MET A 425 -54.37 102.16 9.79
CA MET A 425 -53.04 101.64 10.11
C MET A 425 -53.11 100.42 11.04
N ARG A 426 -54.02 100.40 12.01
CA ARG A 426 -54.21 99.27 12.91
C ARG A 426 -54.77 98.04 12.20
N ASP A 427 -55.72 98.23 11.27
CA ASP A 427 -56.25 97.15 10.44
C ASP A 427 -55.20 96.61 9.47
N GLN A 428 -54.37 97.49 8.87
CA GLN A 428 -53.22 97.06 8.09
C GLN A 428 -52.20 96.30 8.92
N LEU A 429 -51.92 96.74 10.15
CA LEU A 429 -51.01 96.05 11.07
C LEU A 429 -51.56 94.68 11.47
N ARG A 430 -52.88 94.57 11.70
CA ARG A 430 -53.54 93.29 11.98
C ARG A 430 -53.48 92.36 10.77
N LYS A 431 -53.81 92.84 9.58
CA LYS A 431 -53.71 92.08 8.33
C LYS A 431 -52.28 91.61 8.05
N LYS A 432 -51.29 92.48 8.26
CA LYS A 432 -49.87 92.12 8.13
C LYS A 432 -49.43 91.13 9.22
N GLY A 433 -49.98 91.22 10.42
CA GLY A 433 -49.77 90.23 11.48
C GLY A 433 -50.35 88.86 11.12
N GLU A 434 -51.57 88.82 10.58
CA GLU A 434 -52.21 87.59 10.07
C GLU A 434 -51.37 86.97 8.93
N GLU A 435 -50.86 87.79 8.00
CA GLU A 435 -49.97 87.34 6.92
C GLU A 435 -48.62 86.80 7.43
N VAL A 436 -48.03 87.42 8.47
CA VAL A 436 -46.80 86.91 9.10
C VAL A 436 -47.06 85.56 9.78
N ILE A 437 -48.17 85.41 10.51
CA ILE A 437 -48.52 84.14 11.14
C ILE A 437 -48.75 83.05 10.09
N ALA A 438 -49.42 83.37 8.97
CA ALA A 438 -49.60 82.43 7.87
C ALA A 438 -48.26 82.03 7.24
N MET A 439 -47.35 82.99 7.00
CA MET A 439 -46.00 82.68 6.52
C MET A 439 -45.17 81.86 7.50
N GLU A 440 -45.32 82.07 8.81
CA GLU A 440 -44.67 81.24 9.84
C GLU A 440 -45.20 79.80 9.82
N GLN A 441 -46.51 79.62 9.64
CA GLN A 441 -47.12 78.28 9.49
C GLN A 441 -46.64 77.58 8.21
N ASP A 442 -46.64 78.27 7.07
CA ASP A 442 -46.13 77.73 5.82
C ASP A 442 -44.64 77.36 5.94
N PHE A 443 -43.86 78.17 6.66
CA PHE A 443 -42.45 77.88 6.93
C PHE A 443 -42.27 76.62 7.79
N ASP A 444 -43.07 76.46 8.84
CA ASP A 444 -43.05 75.27 9.70
C ASP A 444 -43.46 74.01 8.91
N ASP A 445 -44.48 74.11 8.05
CA ASP A 445 -44.93 73.02 7.19
C ASP A 445 -43.86 72.61 6.16
N ILE A 446 -43.21 73.58 5.51
CA ILE A 446 -42.09 73.32 4.59
C ILE A 446 -40.91 72.70 5.34
N THR A 447 -40.62 73.18 6.55
CA THR A 447 -39.56 72.63 7.40
C THR A 447 -39.84 71.17 7.76
N ALA A 448 -41.08 70.85 8.14
CA ALA A 448 -41.50 69.47 8.43
C ALA A 448 -41.42 68.56 7.20
N GLN A 449 -41.80 69.06 6.02
CA GLN A 449 -41.64 68.32 4.75
C GLN A 449 -40.16 68.08 4.42
N LEU A 450 -39.30 69.09 4.61
CA LEU A 450 -37.86 68.95 4.39
C LEU A 450 -37.26 67.91 5.34
N GLU A 451 -37.60 67.95 6.62
CA GLU A 451 -37.15 66.94 7.60
C GLU A 451 -37.64 65.53 7.23
N GLY A 452 -38.90 65.38 6.80
CA GLY A 452 -39.45 64.12 6.32
C GLY A 452 -38.71 63.56 5.10
N THR A 453 -38.40 64.42 4.12
CA THR A 453 -37.64 64.01 2.92
C THR A 453 -36.19 63.66 3.24
N ILE A 454 -35.55 64.38 4.17
CA ILE A 454 -34.20 64.05 4.65
C ILE A 454 -34.19 62.67 5.33
N SER A 455 -35.17 62.37 6.19
CA SER A 455 -35.27 61.06 6.85
C SER A 455 -35.45 59.91 5.86
N VAL A 456 -36.30 60.08 4.82
CA VAL A 456 -36.46 59.07 3.76
C VAL A 456 -35.18 58.87 2.97
N LYS A 457 -34.45 59.97 2.66
CA LYS A 457 -33.16 59.89 1.99
C LYS A 457 -32.15 59.12 2.83
N GLU A 458 -32.06 59.36 4.14
CA GLU A 458 -31.17 58.64 5.05
C GLU A 458 -31.48 57.14 5.07
N ILE A 459 -32.75 56.75 5.20
CA ILE A 459 -33.19 55.34 5.16
C ILE A 459 -32.87 54.68 3.83
N LEU A 460 -33.10 55.37 2.70
CA LEU A 460 -32.77 54.85 1.37
C LEU A 460 -31.25 54.70 1.20
N THR A 461 -30.47 55.68 1.66
CA THR A 461 -29.00 55.62 1.61
C THR A 461 -28.48 54.44 2.43
N GLU A 462 -29.03 54.22 3.62
CA GLU A 462 -28.69 53.08 4.46
C GLU A 462 -29.06 51.75 3.79
N LYS A 463 -30.27 51.62 3.23
CA LYS A 463 -30.68 50.40 2.52
C LYS A 463 -29.85 50.11 1.28
N VAL A 464 -29.49 51.12 0.49
CA VAL A 464 -28.59 50.96 -0.66
C VAL A 464 -27.21 50.50 -0.19
N GLY A 465 -26.70 51.07 0.91
CA GLY A 465 -25.45 50.61 1.53
C GLY A 465 -25.52 49.15 2.01
N GLN A 466 -26.62 48.75 2.66
CA GLN A 466 -26.85 47.36 3.07
C GLN A 466 -26.88 46.41 1.87
N LEU A 467 -27.63 46.74 0.81
CA LEU A 467 -27.70 45.92 -0.41
C LEU A 467 -26.33 45.82 -1.11
N GLN A 468 -25.57 46.90 -1.17
CA GLN A 468 -24.23 46.89 -1.75
C GLN A 468 -23.27 46.00 -0.93
N ASN A 469 -23.36 46.04 0.40
CA ASN A 469 -22.59 45.17 1.29
C ASN A 469 -23.00 43.69 1.14
N THR A 470 -24.30 43.40 1.06
CA THR A 470 -24.80 42.03 0.79
C THR A 470 -24.29 41.52 -0.55
N LEU A 471 -24.39 42.33 -1.61
CA LEU A 471 -23.91 41.97 -2.94
C LEU A 471 -22.38 41.71 -2.94
N LYS A 472 -21.60 42.53 -2.21
CA LYS A 472 -20.17 42.30 -2.03
C LYS A 472 -19.89 40.98 -1.31
N CYS A 473 -20.63 40.68 -0.24
CA CYS A 473 -20.51 39.42 0.50
C CYS A 473 -20.84 38.21 -0.38
N ASP A 474 -21.92 38.27 -1.16
CA ASP A 474 -22.31 37.20 -2.10
C ASP A 474 -21.24 36.96 -3.17
N ARG A 475 -20.62 38.03 -3.69
CA ARG A 475 -19.48 37.93 -4.62
C ARG A 475 -18.28 37.23 -3.98
N GLU A 476 -17.95 37.55 -2.74
CA GLU A 476 -16.85 36.90 -2.01
C GLU A 476 -17.15 35.42 -1.73
N ILE A 477 -18.39 35.08 -1.37
CA ILE A 477 -18.84 33.69 -1.17
C ILE A 477 -18.76 32.92 -2.49
N SER A 478 -19.27 33.48 -3.59
CA SER A 478 -19.19 32.87 -4.92
C SER A 478 -17.75 32.65 -5.39
N ALA A 479 -16.85 33.60 -5.09
CA ALA A 479 -15.41 33.45 -5.37
C ALA A 479 -14.77 32.33 -4.54
N LYS A 480 -15.16 32.18 -3.26
CA LYS A 480 -14.71 31.07 -2.40
C LYS A 480 -15.20 29.72 -2.92
N ILE A 481 -16.48 29.62 -3.30
CA ILE A 481 -17.05 28.40 -3.89
C ILE A 481 -16.29 28.03 -5.17
N THR A 482 -16.05 28.98 -6.07
CA THR A 482 -15.30 28.72 -7.31
C THR A 482 -13.88 28.20 -7.04
N ARG A 483 -13.18 28.78 -6.06
CA ARG A 483 -11.84 28.31 -5.65
C ARG A 483 -11.88 26.91 -5.05
N GLN A 484 -12.89 26.62 -4.22
CA GLN A 484 -13.09 25.30 -3.65
C GLN A 484 -13.38 24.27 -4.73
N THR A 485 -14.29 24.57 -5.67
CA THR A 485 -14.59 23.68 -6.80
C THR A 485 -13.35 23.40 -7.64
N ALA A 486 -12.49 24.39 -7.89
CA ALA A 486 -11.22 24.18 -8.60
C ALA A 486 -10.27 23.27 -7.80
N SER A 487 -10.15 23.49 -6.49
CA SER A 487 -9.37 22.62 -5.60
C SER A 487 -9.90 21.17 -5.57
N ASP A 488 -11.22 20.99 -5.52
CA ASP A 488 -11.85 19.67 -5.51
C ASP A 488 -11.62 18.95 -6.85
N GLN A 489 -11.64 19.67 -7.97
CA GLN A 489 -11.30 19.12 -9.29
C GLN A 489 -9.84 18.64 -9.36
N GLU A 490 -8.90 19.37 -8.76
CA GLU A 490 -7.50 18.93 -8.68
C GLU A 490 -7.35 17.66 -7.83
N VAL A 491 -8.07 17.57 -6.70
CA VAL A 491 -8.08 16.36 -5.86
C VAL A 491 -8.69 15.17 -6.60
N ILE A 492 -9.80 15.36 -7.30
CA ILE A 492 -10.42 14.28 -8.10
C ILE A 492 -9.47 13.81 -9.19
N ALA A 493 -8.85 14.73 -9.95
CA ALA A 493 -7.89 14.37 -10.99
C ALA A 493 -6.69 13.58 -10.43
N PHE A 494 -6.19 13.97 -9.26
CA PHE A 494 -5.12 13.24 -8.57
C PHE A 494 -5.54 11.84 -8.12
N LEU A 495 -6.76 11.70 -7.56
CA LEU A 495 -7.29 10.40 -7.16
C LEU A 495 -7.51 9.49 -8.37
N ASP A 496 -8.04 10.02 -9.49
CA ASP A 496 -8.24 9.26 -10.72
C ASP A 496 -6.91 8.78 -11.32
N GLU A 497 -5.87 9.63 -11.34
CA GLU A 497 -4.52 9.25 -11.79
C GLU A 497 -3.94 8.14 -10.90
N ARG A 498 -4.10 8.25 -9.58
CA ARG A 498 -3.61 7.25 -8.63
C ARG A 498 -4.36 5.91 -8.74
N VAL A 499 -5.67 5.94 -8.96
CA VAL A 499 -6.48 4.73 -9.21
C VAL A 499 -6.00 4.04 -10.48
N GLN A 500 -5.81 4.78 -11.58
CA GLN A 500 -5.28 4.20 -12.82
C GLN A 500 -3.88 3.61 -12.66
N GLU A 501 -3.01 4.23 -11.87
CA GLU A 501 -1.67 3.68 -11.57
C GLU A 501 -1.76 2.37 -10.79
N LEU A 502 -2.66 2.28 -9.81
CA LEU A 502 -2.90 1.06 -9.05
C LEU A 502 -3.49 -0.04 -9.94
N GLU A 503 -4.44 0.28 -10.81
CA GLU A 503 -5.01 -0.66 -11.78
C GLU A 503 -3.94 -1.22 -12.72
N ARG A 504 -3.08 -0.36 -13.28
CA ARG A 504 -1.92 -0.81 -14.09
C ARG A 504 -0.98 -1.72 -13.31
N THR A 505 -0.74 -1.41 -12.02
CA THR A 505 0.11 -2.23 -11.17
C THR A 505 -0.49 -3.62 -10.95
N VAL A 506 -1.81 -3.71 -10.73
CA VAL A 506 -2.54 -4.98 -10.59
C VAL A 506 -2.50 -5.79 -11.89
N GLU A 507 -2.71 -5.14 -13.04
CA GLU A 507 -2.59 -5.80 -14.35
C GLU A 507 -1.19 -6.38 -14.58
N ASN A 508 -0.14 -5.63 -14.26
CA ASN A 508 1.25 -6.09 -14.38
C ASN A 508 1.53 -7.28 -13.44
N LEU A 509 1.09 -7.23 -12.18
CA LEU A 509 1.25 -8.33 -11.23
C LEU A 509 0.50 -9.59 -11.70
N ASN A 510 -0.69 -9.45 -12.26
CA ASN A 510 -1.44 -10.57 -12.84
C ASN A 510 -0.73 -11.17 -14.06
N ALA A 511 -0.14 -10.33 -14.92
CA ALA A 511 0.67 -10.79 -16.04
C ALA A 511 1.91 -11.55 -15.57
N ASP A 512 2.63 -11.03 -14.58
CA ASP A 512 3.79 -11.68 -13.97
C ASP A 512 3.39 -13.03 -13.34
N GLN A 513 2.29 -13.06 -12.58
CA GLN A 513 1.75 -14.29 -12.00
C GLN A 513 1.40 -15.33 -13.08
N ALA A 514 0.82 -14.91 -14.20
CA ALA A 514 0.52 -15.81 -15.31
C ALA A 514 1.79 -16.37 -15.97
N THR A 515 2.86 -15.58 -16.09
CA THR A 515 4.15 -16.06 -16.62
C THR A 515 4.85 -17.02 -15.66
N ALA A 516 4.81 -16.73 -14.35
CA ALA A 516 5.32 -17.61 -13.30
C ALA A 516 4.52 -18.93 -13.23
N GLY A 517 3.20 -18.88 -13.38
CA GLY A 517 2.36 -20.07 -13.46
C GLY A 517 2.77 -21.00 -14.61
N LYS A 518 3.02 -20.42 -15.80
CA LYS A 518 3.51 -21.18 -16.97
C LYS A 518 4.89 -21.80 -16.77
N SER A 519 5.80 -21.16 -16.03
CA SER A 519 7.13 -21.73 -15.76
C SER A 519 7.05 -22.87 -14.74
N VAL A 520 6.24 -22.72 -13.70
CA VAL A 520 5.96 -23.79 -12.72
C VAL A 520 5.34 -25.01 -13.40
N GLU A 521 4.37 -24.81 -14.30
CA GLU A 521 3.73 -25.90 -15.04
C GLU A 521 4.73 -26.65 -15.94
N LYS A 522 5.64 -25.94 -16.61
CA LYS A 522 6.72 -26.55 -17.39
C LYS A 522 7.68 -27.38 -16.52
N ILE A 523 8.06 -26.86 -15.35
CA ILE A 523 8.94 -27.58 -14.41
C ILE A 523 8.23 -28.83 -13.90
N LYS A 524 6.95 -28.71 -13.52
CA LYS A 524 6.12 -29.84 -13.07
C LYS A 524 6.04 -30.92 -14.15
N PHE A 525 5.71 -30.56 -15.39
CA PHE A 525 5.66 -31.51 -16.51
C PHE A 525 7.02 -32.19 -16.76
N SER A 526 8.13 -31.44 -16.71
CA SER A 526 9.46 -32.02 -16.86
C SER A 526 9.82 -32.96 -15.70
N SER A 527 9.43 -32.61 -14.48
CA SER A 527 9.67 -33.43 -13.30
C SER A 527 8.84 -34.72 -13.36
N GLU A 528 7.55 -34.63 -13.72
CA GLU A 528 6.68 -35.80 -13.92
C GLU A 528 7.26 -36.76 -14.96
N ARG A 529 7.80 -36.23 -16.07
CA ARG A 529 8.48 -37.04 -17.08
C ARG A 529 9.75 -37.72 -16.55
N GLN A 530 10.55 -37.04 -15.72
CA GLN A 530 11.74 -37.64 -15.10
C GLN A 530 11.35 -38.76 -14.12
N VAL A 531 10.32 -38.53 -13.30
CA VAL A 531 9.78 -39.54 -12.37
C VAL A 531 9.28 -40.77 -13.14
N ALA A 532 8.59 -40.59 -14.27
CA ALA A 532 8.15 -41.70 -15.12
C ALA A 532 9.34 -42.52 -15.65
N VAL A 533 10.38 -41.87 -16.16
CA VAL A 533 11.60 -42.56 -16.66
C VAL A 533 12.31 -43.33 -15.54
N LEU A 534 12.46 -42.74 -14.35
CA LEU A 534 13.07 -43.41 -13.20
C LEU A 534 12.23 -44.60 -12.72
N SER A 535 10.90 -44.48 -12.75
CA SER A 535 9.99 -45.57 -12.45
C SER A 535 10.15 -46.74 -13.43
N ASP A 536 10.25 -46.46 -14.73
CA ASP A 536 10.49 -47.47 -15.76
C ASP A 536 11.86 -48.15 -15.60
N MET A 537 12.91 -47.37 -15.29
CA MET A 537 14.25 -47.92 -14.99
C MET A 537 14.23 -48.85 -13.77
N LEU A 538 13.56 -48.45 -12.68
CA LEU A 538 13.41 -49.28 -11.49
C LEU A 538 12.60 -50.56 -11.77
N ALA A 539 11.57 -50.48 -12.61
CA ALA A 539 10.81 -51.66 -13.04
C ALA A 539 11.69 -52.62 -13.84
N TYR A 540 12.47 -52.10 -14.80
CA TYR A 540 13.42 -52.90 -15.57
C TYR A 540 14.49 -53.57 -14.70
N GLU A 541 15.07 -52.87 -13.73
CA GLU A 541 16.06 -53.47 -12.81
C GLU A 541 15.46 -54.57 -11.94
N ARG A 542 14.21 -54.41 -11.48
CA ARG A 542 13.50 -55.46 -10.73
C ARG A 542 13.25 -56.70 -11.59
N GLU A 543 12.80 -56.51 -12.83
CA GLU A 543 12.59 -57.61 -13.78
C GLU A 543 13.91 -58.32 -14.11
N GLN A 544 14.98 -57.56 -14.35
CA GLN A 544 16.32 -58.10 -14.61
C GLN A 544 16.83 -58.95 -13.45
N LYS A 545 16.65 -58.51 -12.19
CA LYS A 545 17.01 -59.30 -11.00
C LYS A 545 16.24 -60.61 -10.93
N VAL A 546 14.94 -60.59 -11.24
CA VAL A 546 14.10 -61.81 -11.26
C VAL A 546 14.59 -62.80 -12.31
N ASP A 547 14.96 -62.33 -13.50
CA ASP A 547 15.46 -63.20 -14.57
C ASP A 547 16.86 -63.76 -14.26
N GLN A 548 17.75 -62.96 -13.68
CA GLN A 548 19.03 -63.45 -13.15
C GLN A 548 18.83 -64.52 -12.08
N GLU A 549 17.85 -64.36 -11.19
CA GLU A 549 17.54 -65.35 -10.18
C GLU A 549 17.01 -66.66 -10.81
N LYS A 550 16.17 -66.58 -11.86
CA LYS A 550 15.71 -67.76 -12.61
C LYS A 550 16.87 -68.47 -13.29
N GLU A 551 17.78 -67.74 -13.93
CA GLU A 551 18.97 -68.27 -14.60
C GLU A 551 19.94 -68.93 -13.59
N TRP A 552 20.13 -68.30 -12.43
CA TRP A 552 20.92 -68.89 -11.36
C TRP A 552 20.29 -70.20 -10.84
N ARG A 553 18.97 -70.21 -10.62
CA ARG A 553 18.24 -71.41 -10.18
C ARG A 553 18.31 -72.53 -11.22
N SER A 554 18.24 -72.22 -12.52
CA SER A 554 18.36 -73.22 -13.58
C SER A 554 19.78 -73.80 -13.66
N THR A 555 20.80 -72.95 -13.57
CA THR A 555 22.22 -73.34 -13.51
C THR A 555 22.51 -74.22 -12.29
N LYS A 556 22.00 -73.83 -11.11
CA LYS A 556 22.08 -74.64 -9.89
C LYS A 556 21.44 -76.02 -10.08
N LYS A 557 20.26 -76.09 -10.70
CA LYS A 557 19.60 -77.38 -11.00
C LYS A 557 20.42 -78.26 -11.95
N LEU A 558 21.06 -77.65 -12.95
CA LEU A 558 21.93 -78.36 -13.90
C LEU A 558 23.17 -78.92 -13.19
N LEU A 559 23.88 -78.10 -12.39
CA LEU A 559 25.02 -78.54 -11.59
C LEU A 559 24.65 -79.68 -10.63
N VAL A 560 23.48 -79.60 -9.98
CA VAL A 560 23.00 -80.69 -9.10
C VAL A 560 22.77 -81.99 -9.89
N LYS A 561 22.27 -81.92 -11.14
CA LYS A 561 22.12 -83.09 -12.00
C LYS A 561 23.48 -83.68 -12.40
N GLU A 562 24.44 -82.83 -12.76
CA GLU A 562 25.81 -83.26 -13.11
C GLU A 562 26.52 -83.91 -11.92
N VAL A 563 26.45 -83.30 -10.73
CA VAL A 563 27.02 -83.88 -9.50
C VAL A 563 26.38 -85.24 -9.19
N LYS A 564 25.06 -85.37 -9.33
CA LYS A 564 24.37 -86.66 -9.16
C LYS A 564 24.83 -87.68 -10.20
N HIS A 565 24.99 -87.27 -11.46
CA HIS A 565 25.49 -88.12 -12.54
C HIS A 565 26.91 -88.61 -12.27
N CYS A 566 27.84 -87.74 -11.90
CA CYS A 566 29.21 -88.11 -11.54
C CYS A 566 29.26 -89.05 -10.33
N ARG A 567 28.43 -88.82 -9.30
CA ARG A 567 28.32 -89.74 -8.14
C ARG A 567 27.84 -91.13 -8.56
N ALA A 568 26.83 -91.21 -9.44
CA ALA A 568 26.36 -92.49 -9.96
C ALA A 568 27.45 -93.20 -10.78
N GLN A 569 28.21 -92.46 -11.59
CA GLN A 569 29.33 -93.02 -12.35
C GLN A 569 30.44 -93.56 -11.44
N ILE A 570 30.78 -92.83 -10.37
CA ILE A 570 31.74 -93.30 -9.36
C ILE A 570 31.24 -94.61 -8.74
N MET A 571 29.97 -94.68 -8.33
CA MET A 571 29.39 -95.92 -7.77
C MET A 571 29.46 -97.10 -8.74
N THR A 572 29.19 -96.89 -10.03
CA THR A 572 29.32 -97.94 -11.06
C THR A 572 30.77 -98.41 -11.19
N LEU A 573 31.72 -97.48 -11.29
CA LEU A 573 33.15 -97.81 -11.37
C LEU A 573 33.67 -98.51 -10.11
N GLU A 574 33.17 -98.15 -8.93
CA GLU A 574 33.48 -98.82 -7.67
C GLU A 574 32.94 -100.26 -7.65
N ALA A 575 31.71 -100.47 -8.14
CA ALA A 575 31.12 -101.79 -8.27
C ALA A 575 31.91 -102.66 -9.27
N GLU A 576 32.33 -102.10 -10.41
CA GLU A 576 33.20 -102.77 -11.38
C GLU A 576 34.56 -103.13 -10.76
N ARG A 577 35.21 -102.18 -10.09
CA ARG A 577 36.48 -102.39 -9.38
C ARG A 577 36.36 -103.52 -8.35
N ASP A 578 35.30 -103.50 -7.55
CA ASP A 578 35.06 -104.50 -6.52
C ASP A 578 34.73 -105.86 -7.14
N GLY A 579 34.03 -105.90 -8.27
CA GLY A 579 33.84 -107.09 -9.10
C GLY A 579 35.16 -107.69 -9.58
N PHE A 580 36.02 -106.89 -10.22
CA PHE A 580 37.35 -107.35 -10.65
C PHE A 580 38.23 -107.81 -9.48
N ARG A 581 38.11 -107.17 -8.32
CA ARG A 581 38.84 -107.59 -7.11
C ARG A 581 38.36 -108.94 -6.60
N GLN A 582 37.04 -109.19 -6.61
CA GLN A 582 36.46 -110.48 -6.24
C GLN A 582 36.88 -111.58 -7.21
N GLU A 583 36.85 -111.33 -8.52
CA GLU A 583 37.34 -112.27 -9.54
C GLU A 583 38.81 -112.61 -9.35
N ASN A 584 39.67 -111.60 -9.13
CA ASN A 584 41.08 -111.82 -8.84
C ASN A 584 41.29 -112.62 -7.55
N ASN A 585 40.51 -112.37 -6.50
CA ASN A 585 40.57 -113.15 -5.26
C ASN A 585 40.14 -114.60 -5.51
N ARG A 586 39.07 -114.85 -6.25
CA ARG A 586 38.65 -116.20 -6.66
C ARG A 586 39.73 -116.92 -7.47
N LEU A 587 40.38 -116.22 -8.40
CA LEU A 587 41.46 -116.78 -9.20
C LEU A 587 42.67 -117.14 -8.33
N LYS A 588 43.04 -116.26 -7.38
CA LYS A 588 44.09 -116.55 -6.38
C LYS A 588 43.72 -117.75 -5.50
N GLU A 589 42.49 -117.84 -5.02
CA GLU A 589 41.99 -118.98 -4.25
C GLU A 589 42.04 -120.27 -5.08
N ALA A 590 41.59 -120.24 -6.33
CA ALA A 590 41.68 -121.37 -7.25
C ALA A 590 43.13 -121.80 -7.54
N MET A 591 44.05 -120.83 -7.69
CA MET A 591 45.48 -121.11 -7.83
C MET A 591 46.07 -121.70 -6.55
N LEU A 592 45.68 -121.23 -5.36
CA LEU A 592 46.11 -121.80 -4.08
C LEU A 592 45.55 -123.22 -3.87
N SER A 593 44.30 -123.49 -4.30
CA SER A 593 43.73 -124.83 -4.26
C SER A 593 44.42 -125.78 -5.25
N PHE A 594 44.78 -125.29 -6.44
CA PHE A 594 45.53 -126.06 -7.44
C PHE A 594 47.00 -126.29 -7.00
N GLY A 595 47.62 -125.28 -6.38
CA GLY A 595 48.96 -125.35 -5.80
C GLY A 595 49.06 -126.30 -4.60
N SER A 596 47.99 -126.43 -3.81
CA SER A 596 47.90 -127.46 -2.76
C SER A 596 47.79 -128.88 -3.31
N MET A 597 47.39 -129.08 -4.57
CA MET A 597 47.45 -130.39 -5.24
C MET A 597 48.81 -130.70 -5.88
N ALA A 598 49.67 -129.70 -6.12
CA ALA A 598 51.01 -129.90 -6.67
C ALA A 598 52.10 -130.18 -5.58
N GLY A 599 51.72 -130.15 -4.30
CA GLY A 599 52.61 -130.35 -3.15
C GLY A 599 52.69 -131.79 -2.64
N VAL A 600 52.85 -132.80 -3.51
CA VAL A 600 53.19 -134.17 -3.09
C VAL A 600 54.27 -134.77 -4.03
N LYS A 601 55.49 -134.90 -3.48
CA LYS A 601 56.63 -135.74 -3.90
C LYS A 601 57.43 -135.37 -5.16
N ASN A 602 58.63 -134.82 -4.96
CA ASN A 602 59.93 -135.52 -5.22
C ASN A 602 61.08 -134.56 -4.86
N ARG A 603 61.77 -134.76 -3.74
CA ARG A 603 63.02 -135.55 -3.58
C ARG A 603 64.21 -135.01 -4.40
N SER A 604 65.17 -134.45 -3.65
CA SER A 604 66.64 -134.55 -3.78
C SER A 604 67.26 -134.48 -5.17
N PHE A 605 68.13 -133.49 -5.38
CA PHE A 605 69.49 -133.78 -5.86
C PHE A 605 70.47 -132.73 -5.35
N ASP A 606 71.45 -133.20 -4.58
CA ASP A 606 72.69 -132.53 -4.25
C ASP A 606 73.51 -132.23 -5.51
N ASN A 607 74.05 -131.01 -5.61
CA ASN A 607 75.48 -130.70 -5.75
C ASN A 607 75.73 -129.20 -5.82
#